data_AF-A0A9E3X699-F1
#
_entry.id   AF-A0A9E3X699-F1
#
_cell.length_a   1.000
_cell.length_b   1.000
_cell.length_c   1.000
_cell.angle_alpha   90.00
_cell.angle_beta   90.00
_cell.angle_gamma   90.00
#
_symmetry.space_group_name_H-M   'P 1'
#
loop_
_entity.id
_entity.type
_entity.pdbx_description
1 polymer ?
#
loop_
_entity_poly.entity_id
_entity_poly.type
_entity_poly.pdbx_seq_one_letter_code
_entity_poly.pdbx_strand_id
1 'polypeptide(L)'
;MAICDAACFQYSLTDDERQQFDEQGFFMIEDALSSDQVAALTAKTDEIYQAKLAEGHDPDKALFYPNFIPDSELYQDLVDYEKILPKV
;
A
#
# COMPACT_ATOMS: atom_id res chain seq x y z
N MET A 1 6.69 -12.68 -13.83
CA MET A 1 5.41 -11.93 -13.84
C MET A 1 5.61 -10.74 -14.74
N ALA A 2 4.66 -10.41 -15.62
CA ALA A 2 4.75 -9.19 -16.42
C ALA A 2 4.70 -7.99 -15.46
N ILE A 3 5.64 -7.06 -15.58
CA ILE A 3 5.90 -5.97 -14.63
C ILE A 3 4.73 -4.95 -14.60
N CYS A 4 3.86 -4.93 -15.61
CA CYS A 4 2.58 -4.22 -15.63
C CYS A 4 1.86 -4.63 -16.93
N ASP A 5 0.54 -4.82 -16.90
CA ASP A 5 -0.26 -4.94 -18.13
C ASP A 5 -0.33 -3.57 -18.83
N ALA A 6 -0.41 -3.50 -20.17
CA ALA A 6 -0.56 -2.25 -20.90
C ALA A 6 -1.78 -1.42 -20.45
N ALA A 7 -2.80 -2.07 -19.87
CA ALA A 7 -3.94 -1.39 -19.26
C ALA A 7 -3.55 -0.43 -18.12
N CYS A 8 -2.42 -0.67 -17.42
CA CYS A 8 -2.03 0.18 -16.29
C CYS A 8 -1.60 1.59 -16.71
N PHE A 9 -1.24 1.82 -17.98
CA PHE A 9 -0.92 3.17 -18.49
C PHE A 9 -2.09 4.14 -18.41
N GLN A 10 -3.33 3.66 -18.25
CA GLN A 10 -4.48 4.54 -17.98
C GLN A 10 -4.34 5.30 -16.65
N TYR A 11 -3.50 4.81 -15.73
CA TYR A 11 -3.21 5.42 -14.44
C TYR A 11 -1.94 6.26 -14.44
N SER A 12 -1.33 6.51 -15.61
CA SER A 12 -0.14 7.35 -15.74
C SER A 12 -0.37 8.72 -15.10
N LEU A 13 0.71 9.33 -14.62
CA LEU A 13 0.69 10.66 -14.03
C LEU A 13 0.12 11.68 -15.03
N THR A 14 -0.93 12.39 -14.64
CA THR A 14 -1.52 13.48 -15.43
C THR A 14 -0.70 14.76 -15.29
N ASP A 15 -0.85 15.70 -16.23
CA ASP A 15 -0.16 16.99 -16.17
C ASP A 15 -0.53 17.79 -14.90
N ASP A 16 -1.81 17.73 -14.49
CA ASP A 16 -2.30 18.39 -13.27
C ASP A 16 -1.71 17.76 -12.00
N GLU A 17 -1.66 16.42 -11.91
CA GLU A 17 -1.03 15.72 -10.79
C GLU A 17 0.48 16.00 -10.72
N ARG A 18 1.16 16.05 -11.89
CA ARG A 18 2.57 16.41 -11.98
C ARG A 18 2.80 17.84 -11.49
N GLN A 19 2.00 18.79 -11.94
CA GLN A 19 2.10 20.18 -11.48
C GLN A 19 1.87 20.28 -9.96
N GLN A 20 0.86 19.58 -9.44
CA GLN A 20 0.61 19.54 -8.00
C GLN A 20 1.82 18.99 -7.23
N PHE A 21 2.41 17.89 -7.71
CA PHE A 21 3.62 17.32 -7.11
C PHE A 21 4.80 18.29 -7.17
N ASP A 22 5.04 18.94 -8.30
CA ASP A 22 6.15 19.88 -8.48
C ASP A 22 6.01 21.12 -7.58
N GLU A 23 4.78 21.58 -7.33
CA GLU A 23 4.50 22.74 -6.48
C GLU A 23 4.45 22.42 -4.97
N GLN A 24 3.89 21.27 -4.59
CA GLN A 24 3.59 20.91 -3.20
C GLN A 24 4.57 19.87 -2.62
N GLY A 25 5.33 19.17 -3.46
CA GLY A 25 6.20 18.05 -3.10
C GLY A 25 5.45 16.74 -2.84
N PHE A 26 4.13 16.72 -2.98
CA PHE A 26 3.27 15.55 -2.85
C PHE A 26 1.94 15.79 -3.60
N PHE A 27 1.22 14.71 -3.90
CA PHE A 27 -0.20 14.75 -4.26
C PHE A 27 -0.89 13.55 -3.62
N MET A 28 -2.22 13.59 -3.54
CA MET A 28 -3.02 12.53 -2.92
C MET A 28 -3.84 11.82 -3.99
N ILE A 29 -3.93 10.50 -3.88
CA ILE A 29 -4.77 9.67 -4.75
C ILE A 29 -5.89 9.14 -3.87
N GLU A 30 -7.09 9.69 -4.08
CA GLU A 30 -8.29 9.23 -3.40
C GLU A 30 -8.67 7.83 -3.90
N ASP A 31 -9.15 6.99 -2.99
CA ASP A 31 -9.62 5.63 -3.28
C ASP A 31 -8.64 4.77 -4.10
N ALA A 32 -7.34 4.95 -3.84
CA ALA A 32 -6.29 4.14 -4.46
C ALA A 32 -6.59 2.65 -4.26
N LEU A 33 -6.96 2.26 -3.04
CA LEU A 33 -7.45 0.92 -2.69
C LEU A 33 -8.98 0.91 -2.60
N SER A 34 -9.60 -0.19 -3.01
CA SER A 34 -11.03 -0.39 -2.77
C SER A 34 -11.32 -0.61 -1.27
N SER A 35 -12.57 -0.40 -0.85
CA SER A 35 -13.02 -0.68 0.52
C SER A 35 -12.70 -2.12 0.96
N ASP A 36 -12.84 -3.06 0.04
CA ASP A 36 -12.61 -4.48 0.30
C ASP A 36 -11.11 -4.78 0.48
N GLN A 37 -10.25 -4.13 -0.31
CA GLN A 37 -8.79 -4.21 -0.15
C GLN A 37 -8.37 -3.63 1.20
N VAL A 38 -8.91 -2.47 1.58
CA VAL A 38 -8.65 -1.85 2.89
C VAL A 38 -9.09 -2.77 4.02
N ALA A 39 -10.29 -3.36 3.93
CA ALA A 39 -10.80 -4.29 4.94
C ALA A 39 -9.90 -5.54 5.08
N ALA A 40 -9.49 -6.14 3.95
CA ALA A 40 -8.62 -7.33 3.94
C ALA A 40 -7.23 -7.05 4.55
N LEU A 41 -6.61 -5.92 4.17
CA LEU A 41 -5.32 -5.50 4.70
C LEU A 41 -5.39 -5.17 6.19
N THR A 42 -6.50 -4.56 6.65
CA THR A 42 -6.74 -4.27 8.06
C THR A 42 -6.82 -5.57 8.86
N ALA A 43 -7.62 -6.53 8.42
CA ALA A 43 -7.74 -7.82 9.08
C ALA A 43 -6.39 -8.56 9.15
N LYS A 44 -5.60 -8.52 8.07
CA LYS A 44 -4.26 -9.12 8.07
C LYS A 44 -3.29 -8.43 9.03
N THR A 45 -3.36 -7.11 9.12
CA THR A 45 -2.55 -6.32 10.05
C THR A 45 -2.92 -6.64 11.50
N ASP A 46 -4.23 -6.78 11.78
CA ASP A 46 -4.72 -7.18 13.10
C ASP A 46 -4.21 -8.58 13.49
N GLU A 47 -4.23 -9.55 12.57
CA GLU A 47 -3.65 -10.89 12.81
C GLU A 47 -2.16 -10.82 13.18
N ILE A 48 -1.37 -10.04 12.43
CA ILE A 48 0.06 -9.85 12.71
C ILE A 48 0.25 -9.20 14.08
N TYR A 49 -0.54 -8.18 14.40
CA TYR A 49 -0.48 -7.52 15.70
C TYR A 49 -0.81 -8.47 16.85
N GLN A 50 -1.87 -9.29 16.72
CA GLN A 50 -2.22 -10.30 17.73
C GLN A 50 -1.11 -11.34 17.91
N ALA A 51 -0.46 -11.76 16.82
CA ALA A 51 0.72 -12.64 16.91
C ALA A 51 1.86 -11.97 17.69
N LYS A 52 2.13 -10.68 17.47
CA LYS A 52 3.14 -9.92 18.23
C LYS A 52 2.79 -9.77 19.70
N LEU A 53 1.52 -9.55 20.04
CA LEU A 53 1.08 -9.57 21.44
C LEU A 53 1.33 -10.94 22.10
N ALA A 54 1.04 -12.02 21.38
CA ALA A 54 1.31 -13.38 21.86
C ALA A 54 2.81 -13.68 22.01
N GLU A 55 3.67 -13.06 21.19
CA GLU A 55 5.13 -13.08 21.32
C GLU A 55 5.66 -12.20 22.47
N GLY A 56 4.79 -11.43 23.15
CA GLY A 56 5.14 -10.60 24.30
C GLY A 56 5.32 -9.11 24.00
N HIS A 57 4.86 -8.63 22.84
CA HIS A 57 4.81 -7.20 22.56
C HIS A 57 3.92 -6.47 23.58
N ASP A 58 4.36 -5.30 24.00
CA ASP A 58 3.65 -4.45 24.95
C ASP A 58 2.58 -3.64 24.21
N PRO A 59 1.27 -3.83 24.50
CA PRO A 59 0.19 -3.15 23.79
C PRO A 59 0.22 -1.62 23.97
N ASP A 60 0.88 -1.10 25.01
CA ASP A 60 1.01 0.33 25.24
C ASP A 60 2.20 0.95 24.47
N LYS A 61 2.98 0.13 23.75
CA LYS A 61 4.10 0.58 22.92
C LYS A 61 3.76 0.48 21.44
N ALA A 62 4.24 1.47 20.69
CA ALA A 62 4.21 1.44 19.24
C ALA A 62 4.93 0.20 18.70
N LEU A 63 4.27 -0.56 17.83
CA LEU A 63 4.88 -1.68 17.12
C LEU A 63 5.59 -1.15 15.87
N PHE A 64 6.92 -1.33 15.81
CA PHE A 64 7.69 -1.15 14.58
C PHE A 64 8.01 -2.51 13.98
N TYR A 65 7.39 -2.83 12.85
CA TYR A 65 7.51 -4.14 12.20
C TYR A 65 7.90 -3.99 10.72
N PRO A 66 9.21 -3.83 10.42
CA PRO A 66 9.70 -3.69 9.06
C PRO A 66 9.71 -5.04 8.32
N ASN A 67 9.80 -4.99 6.99
CA ASN A 67 9.85 -6.19 6.14
C ASN A 67 8.64 -7.13 6.31
N PHE A 68 7.43 -6.56 6.47
CA PHE A 68 6.17 -7.31 6.59
C PHE A 68 5.61 -7.82 5.24
N ILE A 69 6.18 -7.37 4.12
CA ILE A 69 5.72 -7.75 2.77
C ILE A 69 5.64 -9.28 2.58
N PRO A 70 6.62 -10.09 3.01
CA PRO A 70 6.57 -11.54 2.85
C PRO A 70 5.48 -12.24 3.68
N ASP A 71 4.88 -11.58 4.68
CA ASP A 71 3.96 -12.20 5.64
C ASP A 71 2.55 -12.41 5.06
N SER A 72 2.25 -11.79 3.92
CA SER A 72 0.99 -12.01 3.21
C SER A 72 1.11 -11.68 1.73
N GLU A 73 0.46 -12.48 0.88
CA GLU A 73 0.26 -12.14 -0.53
C GLU A 73 -0.46 -10.80 -0.70
N LEU A 74 -1.35 -10.43 0.24
CA LEU A 74 -2.04 -9.13 0.22
C LEU A 74 -1.08 -7.93 0.21
N TYR A 75 0.07 -8.03 0.88
CA TYR A 75 1.07 -6.95 0.86
C TYR A 75 1.99 -7.05 -0.36
N GLN A 76 2.24 -8.26 -0.86
CA GLN A 76 3.01 -8.46 -2.09
C GLN A 76 2.29 -7.87 -3.29
N ASP A 77 0.96 -8.04 -3.36
CA ASP A 77 0.10 -7.48 -4.42
C ASP A 77 0.13 -5.94 -4.46
N LEU A 78 0.55 -5.28 -3.38
CA LEU A 78 0.68 -3.82 -3.33
C LEU A 78 2.02 -3.29 -3.89
N VAL A 79 3.03 -4.14 -4.06
CA VAL A 79 4.37 -3.71 -4.51
C VAL A 79 4.30 -3.23 -5.96
N ASP A 80 3.61 -4.00 -6.81
CA ASP A 80 3.43 -3.70 -8.23
C ASP A 80 2.01 -3.20 -8.51
N TYR A 81 1.46 -2.36 -7.63
CA TYR A 81 0.04 -1.99 -7.68
C TYR A 81 -0.29 -1.12 -8.90
N GLU A 82 -1.22 -1.61 -9.72
CA GLU A 82 -1.50 -1.08 -11.07
C GLU A 82 -1.86 0.41 -11.12
N LYS A 83 -2.49 0.96 -10.07
CA LYS A 83 -2.93 2.36 -10.03
C LYS A 83 -1.85 3.32 -9.59
N ILE A 84 -0.78 2.81 -8.99
CA ILE A 84 0.26 3.61 -8.35
C ILE A 84 1.58 3.50 -9.09
N LEU A 85 1.99 2.29 -9.48
CA LEU A 85 3.28 2.07 -10.15
C LEU A 85 3.48 2.94 -11.40
N PRO A 86 2.47 3.17 -12.28
CA PRO A 86 2.63 4.02 -13.47
C PRO A 86 2.77 5.53 -13.19
N LYS A 87 2.60 5.97 -11.94
CA LYS A 87 2.75 7.38 -11.54
C LYS A 87 4.15 7.72 -11.06
N VAL A 88 5.00 6.72 -10.85
CA VAL A 88 6.40 6.83 -10.40
C VAL A 88 7.34 6.82 -11.60
#